data_AF-A0A7C1QYI9-F1
#
_entry.id   AF-A0A7C1QYI9-F1
#
_cell.length_a   1.000
_cell.length_b   1.000
_cell.length_c   1.000
_cell.angle_alpha   90.00
_cell.angle_beta   90.00
_cell.angle_gamma   90.00
#
_symmetry.space_group_name_H-M   'P 1'
#
loop_
_entity.id
_entity.type
_entity.pdbx_description
1 polymer ?
#
loop_
_entity_poly.entity_id
_entity_poly.type
_entity_poly.pdbx_seq_one_letter_code
_entity_poly.pdbx_strand_id
1 'polypeptide(L)'
;YTGEGQPYCSSVCCMYTTKEAIIAFEHDNELESFVFYIDMRAGGKGFQKFLRRGEEEYNIKYYKSKISHLEVDEHDNPIITYEDYETSKIKQLTVDLAVLATCIIPSRGISKLSEILGFELNHYDFIKTNPFLPIETSVEGIYTCGCAREPMDIPRSVAEASGAAARAAEVIKGG
;
A
#
# COMPACT_ATOMS: atom_id res chain seq x y z
N TYR A 1 -3.52 3.94 -16.92
CA TYR A 1 -3.01 4.95 -15.98
C TYR A 1 -3.75 6.22 -16.30
N THR A 2 -4.63 6.67 -15.41
CA THR A 2 -5.53 7.82 -15.65
C THR A 2 -4.89 9.17 -15.32
N GLY A 3 -3.70 9.18 -14.71
CA GLY A 3 -3.04 10.40 -14.24
C GLY A 3 -3.65 10.98 -12.95
N GLU A 4 -4.71 10.38 -12.43
CA GLU A 4 -5.40 10.81 -11.21
C GLU A 4 -5.05 9.90 -10.02
N GLY A 5 -4.76 10.54 -8.87
CA GLY A 5 -4.48 9.84 -7.63
C GLY A 5 -5.72 9.11 -7.09
N GLN A 6 -5.50 7.99 -6.40
CA GLN A 6 -6.58 7.22 -5.80
C GLN A 6 -7.02 7.83 -4.45
N PRO A 7 -8.31 8.09 -4.21
CA PRO A 7 -8.82 8.71 -2.99
C PRO A 7 -8.93 7.71 -1.80
N TYR A 8 -8.01 6.75 -1.73
CA TYR A 8 -7.92 5.78 -0.64
C TYR A 8 -6.45 5.45 -0.35
N CYS A 9 -6.18 4.99 0.87
CA CYS A 9 -4.83 4.56 1.24
C CYS A 9 -4.60 3.11 0.83
N SER A 10 -3.43 2.81 0.27
CA SER A 10 -3.05 1.44 -0.07
C SER A 10 -2.57 0.58 1.10
N SER A 11 -2.65 1.08 2.34
CA SER A 11 -2.38 0.45 3.64
C SER A 11 -1.00 -0.19 3.88
N VAL A 12 -0.27 -0.57 2.84
CA VAL A 12 0.98 -1.33 2.91
C VAL A 12 2.21 -0.53 2.49
N CYS A 13 2.02 0.60 1.81
CA CYS A 13 3.13 1.37 1.22
C CYS A 13 4.14 1.89 2.24
N CYS A 14 3.69 2.43 3.37
CA CYS A 14 4.59 2.81 4.46
C CYS A 14 5.50 1.65 4.89
N MET A 15 4.95 0.45 4.96
CA MET A 15 5.66 -0.72 5.51
C MET A 15 6.59 -1.37 4.50
N TYR A 16 6.15 -1.56 3.25
CA TYR A 16 7.06 -2.11 2.24
C TYR A 16 8.17 -1.11 1.91
N THR A 17 7.93 0.22 1.95
CA THR A 17 8.99 1.20 1.69
C THR A 17 10.11 1.07 2.72
N THR A 18 9.78 1.00 4.01
CA THR A 18 10.78 0.73 5.06
C THR A 18 11.45 -0.63 4.86
N LYS A 19 10.70 -1.66 4.47
CA LYS A 19 11.26 -2.99 4.20
C LYS A 19 12.28 -2.96 3.06
N GLU A 20 11.94 -2.35 1.93
CA GLU A 20 12.87 -2.23 0.79
C GLU A 20 14.09 -1.38 1.15
N ALA A 21 13.92 -0.29 1.90
CA ALA A 21 15.04 0.54 2.35
C ALA A 21 15.99 -0.20 3.32
N ILE A 22 15.45 -1.00 4.25
CA ILE A 22 16.24 -1.89 5.11
C ILE A 22 17.02 -2.90 4.25
N ILE A 23 16.34 -3.56 3.30
CA ILE A 23 16.99 -4.54 2.42
C ILE A 23 18.08 -3.88 1.58
N ALA A 24 17.85 -2.67 1.06
CA ALA A 24 18.84 -1.93 0.30
C ALA A 24 20.10 -1.64 1.15
N PHE A 25 19.92 -1.17 2.38
CA PHE A 25 21.02 -0.96 3.31
C PHE A 25 21.77 -2.26 3.65
N GLU A 26 21.07 -3.40 3.82
CA GLU A 26 21.71 -4.70 4.07
C GLU A 26 22.61 -5.17 2.91
N HIS A 27 22.36 -4.69 1.69
CA HIS A 27 23.20 -4.97 0.53
C HIS A 27 24.32 -3.94 0.34
N ASP A 28 24.10 -2.70 0.78
CA ASP A 28 25.08 -1.63 0.75
C ASP A 28 24.93 -0.70 1.97
N ASN A 29 25.86 -0.84 2.93
CA ASN A 29 25.83 -0.09 4.18
C ASN A 29 26.23 1.39 4.02
N GLU A 30 26.71 1.81 2.84
CA GLU A 30 26.96 3.22 2.53
C GLU A 30 25.69 3.93 2.02
N LEU A 31 24.64 3.18 1.72
CA LEU A 31 23.39 3.71 1.20
C LEU A 31 22.65 4.55 2.25
N GLU A 32 22.12 5.69 1.81
CA GLU A 32 21.25 6.55 2.59
C GLU A 32 19.86 6.59 1.97
N SER A 33 18.84 6.24 2.75
CA SER A 33 17.44 6.21 2.27
C SER A 33 16.65 7.38 2.83
N PHE A 34 16.07 8.20 1.94
CA PHE A 34 15.19 9.31 2.30
C PHE A 34 13.73 8.94 1.99
N VAL A 35 12.90 8.77 3.02
CA VAL A 35 11.50 8.38 2.89
C VAL A 35 10.60 9.58 3.14
N PHE A 36 10.03 10.12 2.07
CA PHE A 36 9.07 11.23 2.14
C PHE A 36 7.64 10.71 2.35
N TYR A 37 6.93 11.25 3.34
CA TYR A 37 5.58 10.80 3.69
C TYR A 37 4.68 11.94 4.21
N ILE A 38 3.37 11.84 3.96
CA ILE A 38 2.38 12.74 4.57
C ILE A 38 2.02 12.26 5.97
N ASP A 39 1.56 11.01 6.07
CA ASP A 39 1.26 10.31 7.31
C ASP A 39 1.84 8.91 7.28
N MET A 40 2.52 8.52 8.36
CA MET A 40 3.13 7.21 8.50
C MET A 40 2.10 6.24 9.09
N ARG A 41 1.71 5.21 8.32
CA ARG A 41 0.62 4.30 8.69
C ARG A 41 1.12 2.91 9.08
N ALA A 42 1.49 2.77 10.34
CA ALA A 42 1.98 1.53 10.95
C ALA A 42 0.92 0.83 11.83
N GLY A 43 -0.23 0.48 11.24
CA GLY A 43 -1.39 -0.05 11.98
C GLY A 43 -1.27 -1.51 12.45
N GLY A 44 -0.27 -2.27 11.98
CA GLY A 44 -0.09 -3.69 12.31
C GLY A 44 0.73 -3.93 13.58
N LYS A 45 0.62 -5.14 14.14
CA LYS A 45 1.39 -5.54 15.33
C LYS A 45 2.89 -5.47 15.03
N GLY A 46 3.60 -4.64 15.78
CA GLY A 46 5.05 -4.46 15.65
C GLY A 46 5.47 -3.50 14.52
N PHE A 47 4.54 -2.95 13.73
CA PHE A 47 4.88 -2.08 12.61
C PHE A 47 5.58 -0.79 13.07
N GLN A 48 5.13 -0.18 14.18
CA GLN A 48 5.82 1.00 14.72
C GLN A 48 7.26 0.68 15.16
N LYS A 49 7.51 -0.50 15.72
CA LYS A 49 8.87 -0.95 16.07
C LYS A 49 9.71 -1.15 14.82
N PHE A 50 9.10 -1.65 13.75
CA PHE A 50 9.78 -1.87 12.47
C PHE A 50 10.21 -0.53 11.82
N LEU A 51 9.37 0.48 11.85
CA LEU A 51 9.73 1.83 11.39
C LEU A 51 10.91 2.40 12.17
N ARG A 52 10.82 2.34 13.50
CA ARG A 52 11.87 2.83 14.40
C ARG A 52 13.18 2.08 14.19
N ARG A 53 13.13 0.75 14.00
CA ARG A 53 14.29 -0.05 13.65
C ARG A 53 14.96 0.44 12.36
N GLY A 54 14.16 0.77 11.34
CA GLY A 54 14.68 1.35 10.09
C GLY A 54 15.46 2.65 10.30
N GLU A 55 14.97 3.53 11.18
CA GLU A 55 15.64 4.79 11.54
C GLU A 55 16.89 4.58 12.40
N GLU A 56 16.80 3.71 13.42
CA GLU A 56 17.86 3.50 14.42
C GLU A 56 19.02 2.62 13.90
N GLU A 57 18.74 1.63 13.05
CA GLU A 57 19.69 0.59 12.68
C GLU A 57 20.10 0.60 11.18
N TYR A 58 19.34 1.25 10.29
CA TYR A 58 19.48 1.08 8.83
C TYR A 58 19.58 2.39 8.03
N ASN A 59 19.99 3.50 8.67
CA ASN A 59 20.23 4.78 8.01
C ASN A 59 19.04 5.30 7.16
N ILE A 60 17.81 5.06 7.62
CA ILE A 60 16.60 5.56 6.96
C ILE A 60 16.19 6.88 7.61
N LYS A 61 16.08 7.94 6.80
CA LYS A 61 15.60 9.25 7.21
C LYS A 61 14.17 9.46 6.75
N TYR A 62 13.25 9.65 7.70
CA TYR A 62 11.84 9.89 7.41
C TYR A 62 11.55 11.39 7.39
N TYR A 63 11.05 11.91 6.26
CA TYR A 63 10.68 13.32 6.10
C TYR A 63 9.17 13.47 6.01
N LYS A 64 8.57 14.12 7.01
CA LYS A 64 7.18 14.51 6.94
C LYS A 64 7.01 15.65 5.93
N SER A 65 6.45 15.34 4.78
CA SER A 65 6.44 16.23 3.63
C SER A 65 5.41 15.83 2.57
N LYS A 66 5.03 16.81 1.76
CA LYS A 66 4.37 16.60 0.47
C LYS A 66 5.34 16.95 -0.66
N ILE A 67 5.58 15.99 -1.54
CA ILE A 67 6.35 16.20 -2.78
C ILE A 67 5.53 17.08 -3.74
N SER A 68 6.18 18.07 -4.33
CA SER A 68 5.58 18.92 -5.37
C SER A 68 5.74 18.28 -6.74
N HIS A 69 6.98 18.00 -7.15
CA HIS A 69 7.33 17.44 -8.44
C HIS A 69 8.75 16.86 -8.38
N LEU A 70 9.09 16.08 -9.40
CA LEU A 70 10.44 15.57 -9.64
C LEU A 70 10.93 16.14 -10.96
N GLU A 71 12.18 16.56 -10.98
CA GLU A 71 12.93 16.94 -12.18
C GLU A 71 14.19 16.07 -12.28
N VAL A 72 14.96 16.25 -13.34
CA VAL A 72 16.30 15.67 -13.47
C VAL A 72 17.31 16.79 -13.65
N ASP A 73 18.51 16.62 -13.09
CA ASP A 73 19.62 17.53 -13.33
C ASP A 73 20.29 17.27 -14.70
N GLU A 74 21.38 17.98 -14.96
CA GLU A 74 22.20 17.85 -16.17
C GLU A 74 22.94 16.50 -16.31
N HIS A 75 22.90 15.67 -15.26
CA HIS A 75 23.51 14.35 -15.16
C HIS A 75 22.45 13.22 -15.07
N ASP A 76 21.18 13.51 -15.36
CA ASP A 76 20.04 12.59 -15.25
C ASP A 76 19.72 12.13 -13.80
N ASN A 77 20.24 12.80 -12.77
CA ASN A 77 19.90 12.49 -11.38
C ASN A 77 18.55 13.11 -10.98
N PRO A 78 17.65 12.35 -10.33
CA PRO A 78 16.40 12.90 -9.82
C PRO A 78 16.61 14.03 -8.79
N ILE A 79 15.92 15.16 -9.01
CA ILE A 79 15.78 16.26 -8.07
C ILE A 79 14.35 16.25 -7.51
N ILE A 80 14.23 16.08 -6.20
CA ILE A 80 12.96 16.03 -5.48
C ILE A 80 12.68 17.40 -4.86
N THR A 81 11.64 18.10 -5.33
CA THR A 81 11.17 19.34 -4.71
C THR A 81 10.04 19.05 -3.72
N TYR A 82 10.21 19.44 -2.46
CA TYR A 82 9.29 19.07 -1.39
C TYR A 82 9.08 20.18 -0.34
N GLU A 83 7.91 20.21 0.28
CA GLU A 83 7.63 21.09 1.42
C GLU A 83 8.06 20.40 2.72
N ASP A 84 9.04 20.94 3.41
CA ASP A 84 9.43 20.47 4.74
C ASP A 84 8.46 21.04 5.77
N TYR A 85 7.64 20.18 6.39
CA TYR A 85 6.59 20.60 7.31
C TYR A 85 7.14 21.12 8.65
N GLU A 86 8.37 20.76 9.04
CA GLU A 86 8.98 21.28 10.27
C GLU A 86 9.43 22.72 10.09
N THR A 87 9.94 23.05 8.90
CA THR A 87 10.48 24.38 8.60
C THR A 87 9.53 25.27 7.80
N SER A 88 8.44 24.71 7.25
CA SER A 88 7.52 25.36 6.31
C SER A 88 8.24 25.97 5.10
N LYS A 89 9.33 25.34 4.65
CA LYS A 89 10.13 25.77 3.50
C LYS A 89 10.08 24.75 2.39
N ILE A 90 10.10 25.24 1.16
CA ILE A 90 10.37 24.41 -0.01
C ILE A 90 11.87 24.10 -0.03
N LYS A 91 12.19 22.82 -0.14
CA LYS A 91 13.55 22.30 -0.24
C LYS A 91 13.68 21.43 -1.50
N GLN A 92 14.92 21.26 -1.92
CA GLN A 92 15.28 20.35 -3.01
C GLN A 92 16.30 19.34 -2.48
N LEU A 93 16.16 18.09 -2.91
CA LEU A 93 17.11 17.02 -2.64
C LEU A 93 17.42 16.30 -3.96
N THR A 94 18.68 16.32 -4.37
CA THR A 94 19.17 15.49 -5.48
C THR A 94 19.54 14.11 -4.93
N VAL A 95 19.12 13.05 -5.62
CA VAL A 95 19.38 11.65 -5.27
C VAL A 95 19.81 10.88 -6.51
N ASP A 96 20.50 9.75 -6.34
CA ASP A 96 20.89 8.89 -7.46
C ASP A 96 19.71 8.06 -8.02
N LEU A 97 18.69 7.80 -7.18
CA LEU A 97 17.51 7.03 -7.55
C LEU A 97 16.26 7.50 -6.80
N ALA A 98 15.17 7.71 -7.54
CA ALA A 98 13.85 7.97 -6.98
C ALA A 98 12.94 6.73 -7.12
N VAL A 99 12.45 6.22 -5.99
CA VAL A 99 11.53 5.07 -5.95
C VAL A 99 10.13 5.55 -5.59
N LEU A 100 9.16 5.31 -6.48
CA LEU A 100 7.76 5.66 -6.23
C LEU A 100 7.03 4.51 -5.52
N ALA A 101 6.59 4.74 -4.29
CA ALA A 101 5.75 3.80 -3.56
C ALA A 101 4.31 3.81 -4.13
N THR A 102 4.08 3.02 -5.19
CA THR A 102 2.81 3.02 -5.93
C THR A 102 1.65 2.38 -5.19
N CYS A 103 0.44 2.88 -5.45
CA CYS A 103 -0.79 2.39 -4.85
C CYS A 103 -1.24 1.00 -5.38
N ILE A 104 -2.01 0.29 -4.54
CA ILE A 104 -2.77 -0.89 -4.97
C ILE A 104 -4.05 -0.40 -5.65
N ILE A 105 -4.30 -0.92 -6.85
CA ILE A 105 -5.53 -0.69 -7.61
C ILE A 105 -6.22 -2.02 -7.90
N PRO A 106 -7.54 -2.01 -8.16
CA PRO A 106 -8.25 -3.22 -8.55
C PRO A 106 -7.63 -3.89 -9.77
N SER A 107 -7.74 -5.22 -9.82
CA SER A 107 -7.24 -6.00 -10.95
C SER A 107 -7.96 -5.61 -12.23
N ARG A 108 -7.24 -5.54 -13.36
CA ARG A 108 -7.81 -5.21 -14.68
C ARG A 108 -8.97 -6.12 -15.10
N GLY A 109 -9.04 -7.34 -14.56
CA GLY A 109 -10.09 -8.31 -14.86
C GLY A 109 -11.31 -8.26 -13.94
N ILE A 110 -11.33 -7.39 -12.92
CA ILE A 110 -12.35 -7.44 -11.86
C ILE A 110 -13.75 -7.13 -12.38
N SER A 111 -13.90 -6.16 -13.29
CA SER A 111 -15.19 -5.79 -13.87
C SER A 111 -15.78 -6.93 -14.69
N LYS A 112 -14.96 -7.59 -15.53
CA LYS A 112 -15.40 -8.78 -16.28
C LYS A 112 -15.77 -9.94 -15.36
N LEU A 113 -15.04 -10.13 -14.26
CA LEU A 113 -15.36 -11.16 -13.28
C LEU A 113 -16.69 -10.85 -12.56
N SER A 114 -16.93 -9.59 -12.22
CA SER A 114 -18.19 -9.09 -11.67
C SER A 114 -19.36 -9.33 -12.63
N GLU A 115 -19.19 -9.09 -13.94
CA GLU A 115 -20.22 -9.41 -14.95
C GLU A 115 -20.53 -10.91 -15.05
N ILE A 116 -19.50 -11.77 -14.95
CA ILE A 116 -19.67 -13.23 -15.05
C ILE A 116 -20.33 -13.81 -13.80
N LEU A 117 -19.92 -13.35 -12.61
CA LEU A 117 -20.33 -13.91 -11.33
C LEU A 117 -21.48 -13.16 -10.66
N GLY A 118 -21.82 -11.96 -11.14
CA GLY A 118 -22.96 -11.16 -10.69
C GLY A 118 -22.74 -10.36 -9.40
N PHE A 119 -21.52 -10.33 -8.83
CA PHE A 119 -21.25 -9.55 -7.61
C PHE A 119 -21.03 -8.06 -7.91
N GLU A 120 -21.37 -7.22 -6.95
CA GLU A 120 -21.22 -5.77 -7.05
C GLU A 120 -19.77 -5.30 -6.74
N LEU A 121 -19.36 -4.22 -7.39
CA LEU A 121 -18.16 -3.46 -7.02
C LEU A 121 -18.55 -2.23 -6.20
N ASN A 122 -17.65 -1.77 -5.33
CA ASN A 122 -17.79 -0.49 -4.63
C ASN A 122 -17.39 0.68 -5.54
N HIS A 123 -17.48 1.91 -5.04
CA HIS A 123 -17.16 3.12 -5.81
C HIS A 123 -15.65 3.31 -6.11
N TYR A 124 -14.80 2.39 -5.64
CA TYR A 124 -13.37 2.31 -5.96
C TYR A 124 -13.03 1.07 -6.81
N ASP A 125 -14.04 0.41 -7.39
CA ASP A 125 -13.92 -0.78 -8.25
C ASP A 125 -13.33 -2.04 -7.55
N PHE A 126 -13.31 -2.09 -6.22
CA PHE A 126 -13.07 -3.32 -5.47
C PHE A 126 -14.37 -4.08 -5.20
N ILE A 127 -14.29 -5.36 -4.84
CA ILE A 127 -15.48 -6.17 -4.52
C ILE A 127 -16.21 -5.55 -3.32
N LYS A 128 -17.50 -5.26 -3.51
CA LYS A 128 -18.36 -4.69 -2.46
C LYS A 128 -18.73 -5.78 -1.44
N THR A 129 -18.54 -5.47 -0.17
CA THR A 129 -18.86 -6.36 0.96
C THR A 129 -19.55 -5.56 2.07
N ASN A 130 -20.19 -6.27 3.00
CA ASN A 130 -20.75 -5.66 4.21
C ASN A 130 -19.64 -5.52 5.29
N PRO A 131 -19.52 -4.39 6.01
CA PRO A 131 -18.52 -4.23 7.08
C PRO A 131 -18.57 -5.29 8.18
N PHE A 132 -19.75 -5.87 8.45
CA PHE A 132 -19.94 -6.95 9.43
C PHE A 132 -19.72 -8.34 8.84
N LEU A 133 -19.73 -8.47 7.51
CA LEU A 133 -19.51 -9.72 6.77
C LEU A 133 -18.48 -9.47 5.66
N PRO A 134 -17.22 -9.18 6.02
CA PRO A 134 -16.22 -8.64 5.10
C PRO A 134 -15.82 -9.62 4.00
N ILE A 135 -16.10 -10.91 4.14
CA ILE A 135 -15.76 -11.94 3.16
C ILE A 135 -16.94 -12.32 2.25
N GLU A 136 -18.13 -11.77 2.50
CA GLU A 136 -19.35 -12.07 1.73
C GLU A 136 -19.56 -11.01 0.65
N THR A 137 -19.76 -11.47 -0.58
CA THR A 137 -20.12 -10.59 -1.70
C THR A 137 -21.62 -10.29 -1.70
N SER A 138 -22.10 -9.52 -2.67
CA SER A 138 -23.54 -9.31 -2.88
C SER A 138 -24.28 -10.56 -3.41
N VAL A 139 -23.57 -11.63 -3.76
CA VAL A 139 -24.13 -12.88 -4.28
C VAL A 139 -23.91 -13.99 -3.26
N GLU A 140 -24.99 -14.64 -2.85
CA GLU A 140 -24.96 -15.78 -1.94
C GLU A 140 -24.13 -16.93 -2.52
N GLY A 141 -23.30 -17.56 -1.68
CA GLY A 141 -22.38 -18.63 -2.10
C GLY A 141 -21.11 -18.15 -2.82
N ILE A 142 -20.97 -16.83 -3.08
CA ILE A 142 -19.75 -16.22 -3.62
C ILE A 142 -19.07 -15.40 -2.53
N TYR A 143 -17.80 -15.73 -2.27
CA TYR A 143 -16.97 -15.13 -1.24
C TYR A 143 -15.75 -14.45 -1.82
N THR A 144 -15.20 -13.48 -1.08
CA THR A 144 -13.99 -12.74 -1.44
C THR A 144 -12.97 -12.76 -0.31
N CYS A 145 -11.70 -12.52 -0.65
CA CYS A 145 -10.63 -12.34 0.32
C CYS A 145 -9.48 -11.52 -0.28
N GLY A 146 -8.68 -10.92 0.59
CA GLY A 146 -7.43 -10.28 0.21
C GLY A 146 -7.65 -8.98 -0.59
N CYS A 147 -6.64 -8.62 -1.37
CA CYS A 147 -6.61 -7.35 -2.12
C CYS A 147 -7.73 -7.19 -3.17
N ALA A 148 -8.53 -8.22 -3.45
CA ALA A 148 -9.72 -8.09 -4.28
C ALA A 148 -10.82 -7.24 -3.61
N ARG A 149 -10.84 -7.19 -2.27
CA ARG A 149 -11.81 -6.43 -1.47
C ARG A 149 -11.35 -5.00 -1.16
N GLU A 150 -10.09 -4.84 -0.77
CA GLU A 150 -9.45 -3.55 -0.50
C GLU A 150 -7.94 -3.73 -0.38
N PRO A 151 -7.12 -2.66 -0.46
CA PRO A 151 -5.71 -2.75 -0.15
C PRO A 151 -5.47 -3.27 1.28
N MET A 152 -4.67 -4.31 1.42
CA MET A 152 -4.34 -4.91 2.72
C MET A 152 -3.00 -5.65 2.70
N ASP A 153 -2.51 -6.00 3.90
CA ASP A 153 -1.28 -6.77 4.06
C ASP A 153 -1.51 -8.29 3.94
N ILE A 154 -0.39 -9.03 3.90
CA ILE A 154 -0.41 -10.49 3.79
C ILE A 154 -1.13 -11.14 4.99
N PRO A 155 -0.85 -10.78 6.25
CA PRO A 155 -1.55 -11.37 7.40
C PRO A 155 -3.07 -11.23 7.33
N ARG A 156 -3.59 -10.05 6.96
CA ARG A 156 -5.04 -9.85 6.78
C ARG A 156 -5.58 -10.66 5.61
N SER A 157 -4.86 -10.69 4.48
CA SER A 157 -5.26 -11.49 3.32
C SER A 157 -5.40 -12.99 3.66
N VAL A 158 -4.45 -13.53 4.43
CA VAL A 158 -4.46 -14.93 4.87
C VAL A 158 -5.62 -15.20 5.84
N ALA A 159 -5.88 -14.27 6.77
CA ALA A 159 -7.00 -14.38 7.69
C ALA A 159 -8.35 -14.36 6.95
N GLU A 160 -8.53 -13.45 5.99
CA GLU A 160 -9.73 -13.40 5.15
C GLU A 160 -9.89 -14.65 4.28
N ALA A 161 -8.81 -15.14 3.66
CA ALA A 161 -8.85 -16.36 2.86
C ALA A 161 -9.30 -17.57 3.70
N SER A 162 -8.84 -17.65 4.95
CA SER A 162 -9.24 -18.69 5.88
C SER A 162 -10.72 -18.58 6.25
N GLY A 163 -11.22 -17.35 6.47
CA GLY A 163 -12.64 -17.09 6.70
C GLY A 163 -13.52 -17.44 5.49
N ALA A 164 -13.12 -17.03 4.29
CA ALA A 164 -13.85 -17.34 3.06
C ALA A 164 -13.94 -18.85 2.82
N ALA A 165 -12.85 -19.59 3.06
CA ALA A 165 -12.86 -21.05 2.99
C ALA A 165 -13.82 -21.70 4.00
N ALA A 166 -13.87 -21.17 5.23
CA ALA A 166 -14.80 -21.65 6.25
C ALA A 166 -16.27 -21.44 5.86
N ARG A 167 -16.62 -20.25 5.35
CA ARG A 167 -18.00 -19.96 4.88
C ARG A 167 -18.39 -20.80 3.66
N ALA A 168 -17.48 -20.99 2.72
CA ALA A 168 -17.71 -21.89 1.60
C ALA A 168 -17.94 -23.34 2.07
N ALA A 169 -17.17 -23.82 3.05
CA ALA A 169 -17.32 -25.16 3.60
C ALA A 169 -18.66 -25.37 4.34
N GLU A 170 -19.16 -24.35 5.02
CA GLU A 170 -20.48 -24.35 5.67
C GLU A 170 -21.61 -24.57 4.65
N VAL A 171 -21.59 -23.82 3.54
CA VAL A 171 -22.56 -23.99 2.44
C VAL A 171 -22.49 -25.40 1.85
N ILE A 172 -21.28 -25.92 1.61
CA ILE A 172 -21.09 -27.27 1.04
C ILE A 172 -21.63 -28.36 1.96
N LYS A 173 -21.52 -28.18 3.28
CA LYS A 173 -22.03 -29.15 4.27
C LYS A 173 -23.54 -29.12 4.46
N GLY A 174 -24.24 -28.17 3.84
CA GLY A 174 -25.70 -28.04 3.90
C GLY A 174 -26.23 -27.05 4.94
N GLY A 175 -25.38 -26.20 5.51
CA GLY A 175 -25.72 -25.29 6.60
C GLY A 175 -25.65 -25.97 7.96
#